data_AF-A0A7X1RL39-F1
#
_entry.id   AF-A0A7X1RL39-F1
#
_cell.length_a   1.000
_cell.length_b   1.000
_cell.length_c   1.000
_cell.angle_alpha   90.00
_cell.angle_beta   90.00
_cell.angle_gamma   90.00
#
_symmetry.space_group_name_H-M   'P 1'
#
loop_
_entity.id
_entity.type
_entity.pdbx_description
1 polymer ?
#
loop_
_entity_poly.entity_id
_entity_poly.type
_entity_poly.pdbx_seq_one_letter_code
_entity_poly.pdbx_strand_id
1 'polypeptide(L)'
;MMKILRFSRFWRLAIGLLFLGVGQRLLFTGAISPVIVEEGLSLILTLFSLLFLIIGTVLIFPITIWFYRQYRSDKRLNHTILIYLFSAILCGILIGGLGQVLYDHTSLEYGHVKIAIWAFTTIVQTFLKVILSYSLVSIYKALPIKSRVDQLRLPVLVSMLIVAFCLAIAVWFPIPGSFVLSIGDALILIFTLYYFIYLTKENDDEKTA
;
A
#
# COMPACT_ATOMS: atom_id res chain seq x y z
N MET A 1 9.00 28.82 -1.75
CA MET A 1 9.43 27.85 -2.78
C MET A 1 9.43 26.40 -2.28
N MET A 2 10.04 26.10 -1.12
CA MET A 2 10.17 24.73 -0.58
C MET A 2 8.83 24.02 -0.30
N LYS A 3 7.80 24.74 0.19
CA LYS A 3 6.43 24.22 0.39
C LYS A 3 5.72 23.84 -0.92
N ILE A 4 5.93 24.61 -1.99
CA ILE A 4 5.30 24.40 -3.31
C ILE A 4 5.86 23.13 -3.97
N LEU A 5 7.18 22.95 -3.91
CA LEU A 5 7.86 21.73 -4.40
C LEU A 5 7.42 20.48 -3.63
N ARG A 6 7.29 20.58 -2.30
CA ARG A 6 6.81 19.49 -1.44
C ARG A 6 5.37 19.10 -1.77
N PHE A 7 4.50 20.09 -1.96
CA PHE A 7 3.10 19.88 -2.34
C PHE A 7 2.96 19.30 -3.76
N SER A 8 3.74 19.79 -4.73
CA SER A 8 3.75 19.27 -6.09
C SER A 8 4.19 17.81 -6.14
N ARG A 9 5.23 17.43 -5.38
CA ARG A 9 5.69 16.04 -5.28
C ARG A 9 4.65 15.15 -4.60
N PHE A 10 4.00 15.64 -3.55
CA PHE A 10 2.92 14.91 -2.89
C PHE A 10 1.75 14.61 -3.84
N TRP A 11 1.26 15.60 -4.59
CA TRP A 11 0.15 15.38 -5.54
C TRP A 11 0.51 14.43 -6.68
N ARG A 12 1.72 14.55 -7.24
CA ARG A 12 2.19 13.60 -8.25
C ARG A 12 2.25 12.17 -7.70
N LEU A 13 2.72 12.01 -6.47
CA LEU A 13 2.76 10.72 -5.80
C LEU A 13 1.34 10.19 -5.52
N ALA A 14 0.44 11.03 -5.01
CA ALA A 14 -0.93 10.64 -4.69
C ALA A 14 -1.72 10.21 -5.95
N ILE A 15 -1.67 11.03 -7.00
CA ILE A 15 -2.31 10.73 -8.28
C ILE A 15 -1.68 9.47 -8.88
N GLY A 16 -0.36 9.35 -8.85
CA GLY A 16 0.34 8.16 -9.35
C GLY A 16 -0.08 6.88 -8.64
N LEU A 17 -0.26 6.92 -7.31
CA LEU A 17 -0.69 5.76 -6.51
C LEU A 17 -2.12 5.34 -6.83
N LEU A 18 -3.03 6.30 -7.06
CA LEU A 18 -4.39 6.00 -7.51
C LEU A 18 -4.38 5.33 -8.87
N PHE A 19 -3.62 5.87 -9.83
CA PHE A 19 -3.49 5.27 -11.16
C PHE A 19 -2.90 3.86 -11.10
N LEU A 20 -1.87 3.63 -10.29
CA LEU A 20 -1.32 2.28 -10.10
C LEU A 20 -2.34 1.32 -9.48
N GLY A 21 -3.05 1.73 -8.43
CA GLY A 21 -4.06 0.89 -7.78
C GLY A 21 -5.18 0.51 -8.74
N VAL A 22 -5.81 1.50 -9.38
CA VAL A 22 -6.89 1.26 -10.34
C VAL A 22 -6.40 0.45 -11.54
N GLY A 23 -5.21 0.75 -12.08
CA GLY A 23 -4.60 0.00 -13.17
C GLY A 23 -4.37 -1.46 -12.83
N GLN A 24 -3.78 -1.76 -11.66
CA GLN A 24 -3.59 -3.14 -11.19
C GLN A 24 -4.90 -3.92 -11.10
N ARG A 25 -5.96 -3.28 -10.60
CA ARG A 25 -7.27 -3.92 -10.49
C ARG A 25 -7.89 -4.20 -11.87
N LEU A 26 -7.84 -3.23 -12.77
CA LEU A 26 -8.31 -3.39 -14.14
C LEU A 26 -7.57 -4.53 -14.86
N LEU A 27 -6.25 -4.65 -14.67
CA LEU A 27 -5.46 -5.76 -15.22
C LEU A 27 -5.98 -7.11 -14.74
N PHE A 28 -6.27 -7.21 -13.43
CA PHE A 28 -6.72 -8.45 -12.83
C PHE A 28 -8.07 -8.90 -13.41
N THR A 29 -9.02 -7.97 -13.53
CA THR A 29 -10.34 -8.25 -14.14
C THR A 29 -10.30 -8.44 -15.65
N GLY A 30 -9.46 -7.69 -16.37
CA GLY A 30 -9.43 -7.68 -17.83
C GLY A 30 -8.53 -8.73 -18.48
N ALA A 31 -7.50 -9.21 -17.78
CA ALA A 31 -6.51 -10.15 -18.34
C ALA A 31 -6.35 -11.44 -17.52
N ILE A 32 -6.43 -11.37 -16.19
CA ILE A 32 -6.07 -12.50 -15.31
C ILE A 32 -7.28 -13.39 -14.99
N SER A 33 -8.45 -12.79 -14.79
CA SER A 33 -9.70 -13.51 -14.52
C SER A 33 -10.85 -12.95 -15.35
N PRO A 34 -10.83 -13.13 -16.69
CA PRO A 34 -11.84 -12.59 -17.60
C PRO A 34 -13.19 -13.33 -17.54
N VAL A 35 -13.41 -14.18 -16.53
CA VAL A 35 -14.50 -15.17 -16.37
C VAL A 35 -15.93 -14.59 -16.52
N ILE A 36 -16.08 -13.26 -16.59
CA ILE A 36 -17.37 -12.55 -16.56
C ILE A 36 -17.46 -11.51 -17.69
N VAL A 37 -16.45 -11.38 -18.56
CA VAL A 37 -16.31 -10.25 -19.47
C VAL A 37 -16.21 -10.72 -20.92
N GLU A 38 -17.08 -10.21 -21.79
CA GLU A 38 -16.99 -10.40 -23.24
C GLU A 38 -15.57 -10.07 -23.75
N GLU A 39 -15.04 -10.85 -24.69
CA GLU A 39 -13.64 -10.72 -25.17
C GLU A 39 -13.26 -9.28 -25.54
N GLY A 40 -14.19 -8.54 -26.17
CA GLY A 40 -14.00 -7.13 -26.52
C GLY A 40 -13.84 -6.22 -25.31
N LEU A 41 -14.65 -6.39 -24.26
CA LEU A 41 -14.58 -5.60 -23.03
C LEU A 41 -13.35 -5.99 -22.19
N SER A 42 -12.92 -7.26 -22.26
CA SER A 42 -11.71 -7.76 -21.62
C SER A 42 -10.46 -7.07 -22.18
N LEU A 43 -10.38 -6.93 -23.50
CA LEU A 43 -9.29 -6.24 -24.19
C LEU A 43 -9.28 -4.74 -23.85
N ILE A 44 -10.45 -4.09 -23.84
CA ILE A 44 -10.58 -2.68 -23.47
C ILE A 44 -10.11 -2.43 -22.03
N LEU A 45 -10.54 -3.25 -21.06
CA LEU A 45 -10.12 -3.15 -19.66
C LEU A 45 -8.59 -3.34 -19.53
N THR A 46 -8.01 -4.25 -20.29
CA THR A 46 -6.57 -4.49 -20.31
C THR A 46 -5.80 -3.29 -20.85
N LEU A 47 -6.28 -2.65 -21.92
CA LEU A 47 -5.66 -1.44 -22.46
C LEU A 47 -5.74 -0.27 -21.48
N PHE A 48 -6.90 -0.04 -20.86
CA PHE A 48 -7.05 1.00 -19.82
C PHE A 48 -6.17 0.74 -18.60
N SER A 49 -6.07 -0.53 -18.20
CA SER A 49 -5.14 -0.96 -17.16
C SER A 49 -3.70 -0.55 -17.48
N LEU A 50 -3.19 -0.94 -18.65
CA LEU A 50 -1.83 -0.62 -19.07
C LEU A 50 -1.59 0.89 -19.11
N LEU A 51 -2.55 1.65 -19.63
CA LEU A 51 -2.50 3.11 -19.65
C LEU A 51 -2.35 3.68 -18.24
N PHE A 52 -3.19 3.25 -17.30
CA PHE A 52 -3.13 3.71 -15.90
C PHE A 52 -1.83 3.27 -15.21
N LEU A 53 -1.35 2.05 -15.46
CA LEU A 53 -0.07 1.59 -14.92
C LEU A 53 1.11 2.42 -15.45
N ILE A 54 1.12 2.76 -16.73
CA ILE A 54 2.15 3.60 -17.35
C ILE A 54 2.11 5.00 -16.75
N ILE A 55 0.94 5.64 -16.70
CA ILE A 55 0.76 6.98 -16.12
C ILE A 55 1.20 6.99 -14.66
N GLY A 56 0.74 6.01 -13.86
CA GLY A 56 1.09 5.88 -12.45
C GLY A 56 2.60 5.73 -12.24
N THR A 57 3.25 4.90 -13.07
CA THR A 57 4.69 4.68 -13.02
C THR A 57 5.46 5.95 -13.39
N VAL A 58 5.08 6.64 -14.47
CA VAL A 58 5.72 7.89 -14.90
C VAL A 58 5.61 8.98 -13.83
N LEU A 59 4.52 9.02 -13.07
CA LEU A 59 4.34 9.97 -11.98
C LEU A 59 5.18 9.64 -10.74
N ILE A 60 5.27 8.37 -10.35
CA ILE A 60 5.96 7.93 -9.13
C ILE A 60 7.46 7.78 -9.33
N PHE A 61 7.89 7.19 -10.45
CA PHE A 61 9.28 6.75 -10.65
C PHE A 61 10.32 7.88 -10.50
N PRO A 62 10.10 9.11 -11.05
CA PRO A 62 11.03 10.22 -10.83
C PRO A 62 11.13 10.63 -9.35
N ILE A 63 10.04 10.52 -8.59
CA ILE A 63 10.00 10.85 -7.16
C ILE A 63 10.80 9.82 -6.37
N THR A 64 10.62 8.53 -6.68
CA THR A 64 11.38 7.44 -6.07
C THR A 64 12.87 7.57 -6.34
N ILE A 65 13.28 7.86 -7.58
CA ILE A 65 14.68 8.10 -7.93
C ILE A 65 15.23 9.30 -7.17
N TRP A 66 14.51 10.41 -7.16
CA TRP A 66 14.92 11.61 -6.43
C TRP A 66 15.12 11.31 -4.95
N PHE A 67 14.15 10.64 -4.31
CA PHE A 67 14.21 10.27 -2.90
C PHE A 67 15.41 9.37 -2.60
N TYR A 68 15.59 8.31 -3.39
CA TYR A 68 16.72 7.40 -3.21
C TYR A 68 18.06 8.11 -3.36
N ARG A 69 18.25 8.90 -4.42
CA ARG A 69 19.51 9.63 -4.65
C ARG A 69 19.81 10.62 -3.52
N GLN A 70 18.79 11.30 -3.00
CA GLN A 70 18.93 12.28 -1.93
C GLN A 70 19.31 11.62 -0.59
N TYR A 71 18.73 10.47 -0.26
CA TYR A 71 18.85 9.85 1.06
C TYR A 71 19.69 8.56 1.07
N ARG A 72 20.37 8.19 -0.02
CA ARG A 72 21.18 6.95 -0.13
C ARG A 72 22.30 6.82 0.91
N SER A 73 22.80 7.93 1.46
CA SER A 73 23.83 7.94 2.49
C SER A 73 23.28 7.64 3.88
N ASP A 74 21.96 7.75 4.10
CA ASP A 74 21.32 7.39 5.35
C ASP A 74 21.23 5.86 5.44
N LYS A 75 21.98 5.26 6.38
CA LYS A 75 22.01 3.82 6.62
C LYS A 75 20.62 3.22 6.88
N ARG A 76 19.67 4.03 7.38
CA ARG A 76 18.29 3.60 7.64
C ARG A 76 17.52 3.30 6.36
N LEU A 77 17.84 3.93 5.23
CA LEU A 77 17.09 3.79 3.98
C LEU A 77 17.15 2.35 3.43
N ASN A 78 18.36 1.86 3.17
CA ASN A 78 18.54 0.52 2.62
C ASN A 78 18.06 -0.56 3.60
N HIS A 79 18.32 -0.36 4.90
CA HIS A 79 17.85 -1.27 5.94
C HIS A 79 16.31 -1.34 6.00
N THR A 80 15.63 -0.20 5.90
CA THR A 80 14.15 -0.14 5.86
C THR A 80 13.59 -0.87 4.65
N ILE A 81 14.15 -0.63 3.46
CA ILE A 81 13.71 -1.29 2.22
C ILE A 81 13.90 -2.81 2.32
N LEU A 82 15.08 -3.25 2.77
CA LEU A 82 15.39 -4.68 2.93
C LEU A 82 14.48 -5.35 3.95
N ILE A 83 14.28 -4.74 5.13
CA ILE A 83 13.36 -5.26 6.15
C ILE A 83 11.95 -5.37 5.60
N TYR A 84 11.46 -4.34 4.90
CA TYR A 84 10.13 -4.37 4.31
C TYR A 84 9.97 -5.53 3.32
N LEU A 85 10.92 -5.68 2.38
CA LEU A 85 10.88 -6.75 1.38
C LEU A 85 10.96 -8.12 2.03
N PHE A 86 11.89 -8.31 2.98
CA PHE A 86 12.05 -9.57 3.71
C PHE A 86 10.80 -9.89 4.52
N SER A 87 10.22 -8.91 5.22
CA SER A 87 8.99 -9.09 6.00
C SER A 87 7.81 -9.45 5.10
N ALA A 88 7.66 -8.79 3.95
CA ALA A 88 6.59 -9.07 3.01
C ALA A 88 6.68 -10.49 2.44
N ILE A 89 7.88 -10.92 2.05
CA ILE A 89 8.13 -12.28 1.54
C ILE A 89 7.89 -13.32 2.64
N LEU A 90 8.47 -13.11 3.83
CA LEU A 90 8.34 -14.03 4.95
C LEU A 90 6.88 -14.17 5.39
N CYS A 91 6.14 -13.07 5.54
CA CYS A 91 4.72 -13.11 5.83
C CYS A 91 3.94 -13.84 4.72
N GLY A 92 4.25 -13.59 3.44
CA GLY A 92 3.62 -14.31 2.34
C GLY A 92 3.79 -15.81 2.42
N ILE A 93 5.02 -16.28 2.68
CA ILE A 93 5.33 -17.71 2.86
C ILE A 93 4.60 -18.29 4.08
N LEU A 94 4.64 -17.60 5.22
CA LEU A 94 3.99 -18.08 6.45
C LEU A 94 2.48 -18.17 6.30
N ILE A 95 1.84 -17.15 5.71
CA ILE A 95 0.38 -17.12 5.54
C ILE A 95 -0.05 -18.16 4.51
N GLY A 96 0.69 -18.30 3.41
CA GLY A 96 0.42 -19.34 2.41
C GLY A 96 0.59 -20.75 2.97
N GLY A 97 1.68 -20.99 3.72
CA GLY A 97 1.94 -22.28 4.37
C GLY A 97 0.91 -22.63 5.44
N LEU A 98 0.56 -21.67 6.31
CA LEU A 98 -0.52 -21.86 7.29
C LEU A 98 -1.86 -22.12 6.61
N GLY A 99 -2.14 -21.42 5.51
CA GLY A 99 -3.33 -21.64 4.70
C GLY A 99 -3.41 -23.05 4.12
N GLN A 100 -2.29 -23.57 3.60
CA GLN A 100 -2.19 -24.93 3.10
C GLN A 100 -2.41 -25.97 4.21
N VAL A 101 -1.75 -25.80 5.37
CA VAL A 101 -1.95 -26.66 6.54
C VAL A 101 -3.40 -26.65 7.00
N LEU A 102 -4.05 -25.48 7.01
CA LEU A 102 -5.47 -25.36 7.34
C LEU A 102 -6.31 -26.16 6.35
N TYR A 103 -6.09 -26.01 5.05
CA TYR A 103 -6.83 -26.76 4.03
C TYR A 103 -6.65 -28.28 4.16
N ASP A 104 -5.41 -28.74 4.35
CA ASP A 104 -5.09 -30.17 4.38
C ASP A 104 -5.56 -30.86 5.67
N HIS A 105 -5.71 -30.12 6.78
CA HIS A 105 -6.04 -30.68 8.10
C HIS A 105 -7.41 -30.25 8.68
N THR A 106 -8.21 -29.46 7.96
CA THR A 106 -9.60 -29.21 8.34
C THR A 106 -10.57 -29.53 7.22
N SER A 107 -11.81 -29.87 7.56
CA SER A 107 -12.92 -30.06 6.60
C SER A 107 -13.45 -28.74 6.01
N LEU A 108 -12.64 -27.67 6.04
CA LEU A 108 -13.02 -26.36 5.54
C LEU A 108 -13.03 -26.37 4.02
N GLU A 109 -14.06 -25.79 3.42
CA GLU A 109 -14.11 -25.62 1.98
C GLU A 109 -12.96 -24.72 1.49
N TYR A 110 -12.34 -25.10 0.38
CA TYR A 110 -11.21 -24.36 -0.21
C TYR A 110 -11.53 -22.87 -0.41
N GLY A 111 -12.79 -22.54 -0.75
CA GLY A 111 -13.25 -21.15 -0.89
C GLY A 111 -13.07 -20.33 0.38
N HIS A 112 -13.42 -20.88 1.55
CA HIS A 112 -13.27 -20.20 2.84
C HIS A 112 -11.79 -20.02 3.21
N VAL A 113 -10.97 -21.04 3.00
CA VAL A 113 -9.53 -20.95 3.25
C VAL A 113 -8.89 -19.87 2.37
N LYS A 114 -9.24 -19.84 1.08
CA LYS A 114 -8.76 -18.83 0.13
C LYS A 114 -9.14 -17.40 0.55
N ILE A 115 -10.40 -17.19 0.98
CA ILE A 115 -10.86 -15.88 1.46
C ILE A 115 -10.10 -15.46 2.72
N ALA A 116 -9.89 -16.40 3.66
CA ALA A 116 -9.15 -16.13 4.89
C ALA A 116 -7.69 -15.74 4.63
N ILE A 117 -6.98 -16.51 3.78
CA ILE A 117 -5.61 -16.19 3.32
C ILE A 117 -5.59 -14.80 2.68
N TRP A 118 -6.51 -14.53 1.75
CA TRP A 118 -6.58 -13.27 1.04
C TRP A 118 -6.86 -12.06 1.97
N ALA A 119 -7.79 -12.19 2.91
CA ALA A 119 -8.06 -11.15 3.89
C ALA A 119 -6.86 -10.90 4.80
N PHE A 120 -6.24 -11.97 5.32
CA PHE A 120 -5.10 -11.85 6.22
C PHE A 120 -3.85 -11.27 5.53
N THR A 121 -3.56 -11.71 4.31
CA THR A 121 -2.48 -11.12 3.49
C THR A 121 -2.73 -9.64 3.23
N THR A 122 -3.97 -9.24 2.93
CA THR A 122 -4.33 -7.83 2.71
C THR A 122 -4.08 -6.98 3.96
N ILE A 123 -4.54 -7.44 5.12
CA ILE A 123 -4.34 -6.75 6.41
C ILE A 123 -2.85 -6.58 6.72
N VAL A 124 -2.06 -7.65 6.59
CA VAL A 124 -0.63 -7.63 6.85
C VAL A 124 0.09 -6.70 5.86
N GLN A 125 -0.26 -6.74 4.58
CA GLN A 125 0.32 -5.85 3.57
C GLN A 125 0.03 -4.38 3.88
N THR A 126 -1.20 -4.03 4.26
CA THR A 126 -1.54 -2.66 4.66
C THR A 126 -0.73 -2.23 5.89
N PHE A 127 -0.58 -3.09 6.88
CA PHE A 127 0.24 -2.81 8.06
C PHE A 127 1.69 -2.49 7.68
N LEU A 128 2.30 -3.35 6.87
CA LEU A 128 3.67 -3.17 6.39
C LEU A 128 3.83 -1.89 5.56
N LYS A 129 2.87 -1.56 4.70
CA LYS A 129 2.86 -0.32 3.91
C LYS A 129 2.83 0.92 4.81
N VAL A 130 1.99 0.94 5.84
CA VAL A 130 1.93 2.07 6.79
C VAL A 130 3.26 2.26 7.53
N ILE A 131 3.88 1.17 7.98
CA ILE A 131 5.20 1.20 8.62
C ILE A 131 6.27 1.70 7.65
N LEU A 132 6.24 1.24 6.39
CA LEU A 132 7.15 1.68 5.35
C LEU A 132 6.98 3.19 5.09
N SER A 133 5.75 3.67 4.92
CA SER A 133 5.44 5.09 4.73
C SER A 133 5.97 5.93 5.89
N TYR A 134 5.75 5.51 7.13
CA TYR A 134 6.31 6.18 8.29
C TYR A 134 7.84 6.22 8.24
N SER A 135 8.47 5.08 7.98
CA SER A 135 9.92 4.95 7.99
C SER A 135 10.57 5.83 6.92
N LEU A 136 10.01 5.87 5.71
CA LEU A 136 10.45 6.77 4.64
C LEU A 136 10.27 8.24 5.00
N VAL A 137 9.13 8.62 5.58
CA VAL A 137 8.90 10.01 6.01
C VAL A 137 9.78 10.39 7.20
N SER A 138 10.11 9.47 8.10
CA SER A 138 11.04 9.70 9.20
C SER A 138 12.45 10.01 8.71
N ILE A 139 12.89 9.38 7.61
CA ILE A 139 14.15 9.72 6.93
C ILE A 139 14.03 11.09 6.27
N TYR A 140 12.92 11.34 5.56
CA TYR A 140 12.65 12.63 4.89
C TYR A 140 12.72 13.82 5.84
N LYS A 141 12.11 13.69 7.03
CA LYS A 141 12.01 14.71 8.08
C LYS A 141 13.12 14.65 9.14
N ALA A 142 14.04 13.68 9.04
CA ALA A 142 15.04 13.40 10.07
C ALA A 142 14.47 13.20 11.50
N LEU A 143 13.31 12.55 11.62
CA LEU A 143 12.65 12.34 12.91
C LEU A 143 13.40 11.31 13.79
N PRO A 144 13.39 11.48 15.12
CA PRO A 144 13.95 10.52 16.06
C PRO A 144 13.11 9.24 16.12
N ILE A 145 13.77 8.10 16.35
CA ILE A 145 13.11 6.76 16.37
C ILE A 145 12.20 6.59 17.61
N LYS A 146 12.46 7.34 18.69
CA LYS A 146 11.83 7.15 20.02
C LYS A 146 10.31 7.41 20.03
N SER A 147 9.77 8.23 19.10
CA SER A 147 8.33 8.54 19.01
C SER A 147 7.56 7.66 18.01
N ARG A 148 8.18 6.60 17.49
CA ARG A 148 7.61 5.76 16.43
C ARG A 148 6.27 5.14 16.79
N VAL A 149 6.12 4.63 18.01
CA VAL A 149 4.90 3.89 18.42
C VAL A 149 3.70 4.83 18.52
N ASP A 150 3.87 5.99 19.16
CA ASP A 150 2.77 6.95 19.35
C ASP A 150 2.30 7.55 18.02
N GLN A 151 3.25 7.86 17.12
CA GLN A 151 2.94 8.41 15.81
C GLN A 151 2.31 7.38 14.85
N LEU A 152 2.66 6.10 14.99
CA LEU A 152 2.10 5.01 14.18
C LEU A 152 0.70 4.57 14.65
N ARG A 153 0.38 4.72 15.94
CA ARG A 153 -0.84 4.15 16.53
C ARG A 153 -2.11 4.58 15.79
N LEU A 154 -2.28 5.88 15.56
CA LEU A 154 -3.46 6.42 14.90
C LEU A 154 -3.54 6.02 13.41
N PRO A 155 -2.50 6.22 12.57
CA PRO A 155 -2.54 5.79 11.17
C PRO A 155 -2.76 4.30 10.99
N VAL A 156 -2.12 3.46 11.83
CA VAL A 156 -2.34 2.01 11.79
C VAL A 156 -3.79 1.69 12.12
N LEU A 157 -4.33 2.22 13.21
CA LEU A 157 -5.71 1.93 13.63
C LEU A 157 -6.73 2.35 12.57
N VAL A 158 -6.60 3.56 12.03
CA VAL A 158 -7.50 4.06 10.97
C VAL A 158 -7.38 3.21 9.71
N SER A 159 -6.16 2.85 9.30
CA SER A 159 -5.93 2.01 8.12
C SER A 159 -6.54 0.62 8.29
N MET A 160 -6.41 0.01 9.48
CA MET A 160 -6.99 -1.31 9.76
C MET A 160 -8.51 -1.30 9.73
N LEU A 161 -9.14 -0.25 10.28
CA LEU A 161 -10.59 -0.10 10.22
C LEU A 161 -11.10 0.05 8.78
N ILE A 162 -10.43 0.88 7.97
CA ILE A 162 -10.80 1.08 6.57
C ILE A 162 -10.62 -0.22 5.78
N VAL A 163 -9.49 -0.92 5.94
CA VAL A 163 -9.26 -2.20 5.24
C VAL A 163 -10.25 -3.26 5.66
N ALA A 164 -10.55 -3.39 6.95
CA ALA A 164 -11.54 -4.34 7.42
C ALA A 164 -12.93 -4.07 6.81
N PHE A 165 -13.31 -2.79 6.72
CA PHE A 165 -14.56 -2.39 6.07
C PHE A 165 -14.56 -2.70 4.56
N CYS A 166 -13.48 -2.36 3.84
CA CYS A 166 -13.34 -2.68 2.43
C CYS A 166 -13.34 -4.19 2.17
N LEU A 167 -12.68 -4.98 3.02
CA LEU A 167 -12.68 -6.45 2.95
C LEU A 167 -14.08 -7.01 3.17
N ALA A 168 -14.82 -6.49 4.15
CA ALA A 168 -16.22 -6.89 4.36
C ALA A 168 -17.05 -6.65 3.10
N ILE A 169 -16.97 -5.46 2.48
CA ILE A 169 -17.67 -5.20 1.21
C ILE A 169 -17.23 -6.18 0.11
N ALA A 170 -15.94 -6.45 0.00
CA ALA A 170 -15.39 -7.33 -1.04
C ALA A 170 -15.75 -8.81 -0.87
N VAL A 171 -16.00 -9.28 0.35
CA VAL A 171 -16.53 -10.63 0.59
C VAL A 171 -17.98 -10.74 0.09
N TRP A 172 -18.79 -9.71 0.31
CA TRP A 172 -20.22 -9.71 -0.07
C TRP A 172 -20.41 -9.41 -1.56
N PHE A 173 -19.56 -8.56 -2.13
CA PHE A 173 -19.59 -8.19 -3.55
C PHE A 173 -18.19 -8.34 -4.18
N PRO A 174 -17.82 -9.55 -4.65
CA PRO A 174 -16.46 -9.84 -5.09
C PRO A 174 -15.93 -8.91 -6.19
N ILE A 175 -16.76 -8.52 -7.15
CA ILE A 175 -16.35 -7.65 -8.25
C ILE A 175 -16.27 -6.19 -7.77
N PRO A 176 -17.35 -5.47 -7.45
CA PRO A 176 -17.22 -4.06 -7.10
C PRO A 176 -16.46 -3.84 -5.78
N GLY A 177 -16.59 -4.74 -4.80
CA GLY A 177 -15.90 -4.61 -3.53
C GLY A 177 -14.38 -4.76 -3.65
N SER A 178 -13.89 -5.52 -4.63
CA SER A 178 -12.46 -5.57 -4.93
C SER A 178 -11.90 -4.30 -5.56
N PHE A 179 -12.71 -3.55 -6.33
CA PHE A 179 -12.36 -2.19 -6.77
C PHE A 179 -12.34 -1.23 -5.60
N VAL A 180 -13.34 -1.31 -4.71
CA VAL A 180 -13.38 -0.53 -3.46
C VAL A 180 -12.15 -0.80 -2.61
N LEU A 181 -11.73 -2.06 -2.46
CA LEU A 181 -10.53 -2.42 -1.73
C LEU A 181 -9.26 -1.83 -2.36
N SER A 182 -9.15 -1.86 -3.69
CA SER A 182 -8.00 -1.29 -4.40
C SER A 182 -7.92 0.23 -4.27
N ILE A 183 -9.05 0.93 -4.38
CA ILE A 183 -9.13 2.38 -4.17
C ILE A 183 -8.85 2.70 -2.70
N GLY A 184 -9.41 1.93 -1.77
CA GLY A 184 -9.18 2.05 -0.34
C GLY A 184 -7.69 1.93 0.02
N ASP A 185 -6.98 0.94 -0.52
CA ASP A 185 -5.55 0.75 -0.30
C ASP A 185 -4.73 1.96 -0.80
N ALA A 186 -5.05 2.48 -1.98
CA ALA A 186 -4.40 3.68 -2.51
C ALA A 186 -4.68 4.92 -1.63
N LEU A 187 -5.93 5.12 -1.21
CA LEU A 187 -6.32 6.21 -0.32
C LEU A 187 -5.65 6.11 1.05
N ILE A 188 -5.56 4.91 1.62
CA ILE A 188 -4.84 4.66 2.87
C ILE A 188 -3.39 5.14 2.74
N LEU A 189 -2.69 4.77 1.66
CA LEU A 189 -1.31 5.18 1.46
C LEU A 189 -1.19 6.71 1.33
N ILE A 190 -2.10 7.33 0.59
CA ILE A 190 -2.13 8.79 0.38
C ILE A 190 -2.37 9.52 1.69
N PHE A 191 -3.40 9.15 2.45
CA PHE A 191 -3.73 9.79 3.72
C PHE A 191 -2.64 9.55 4.76
N THR A 192 -2.06 8.35 4.80
CA THR A 192 -0.94 8.02 5.68
C THR A 192 0.28 8.90 5.38
N LEU A 193 0.64 9.03 4.10
CA LEU A 193 1.73 9.91 3.69
C LEU A 193 1.41 11.38 3.96
N TYR A 194 0.16 11.81 3.72
CA TYR A 194 -0.28 13.17 4.04
C TYR A 194 -0.13 13.46 5.54
N TYR A 195 -0.63 12.55 6.39
CA TYR A 195 -0.54 12.65 7.84
C TYR A 195 0.91 12.77 8.30
N PHE A 196 1.79 11.87 7.85
CA PHE A 196 3.19 11.91 8.25
C PHE A 196 3.94 13.12 7.70
N ILE A 197 3.66 13.54 6.46
CA ILE A 197 4.37 14.67 5.84
C ILE A 197 3.91 16.01 6.41
N TYR A 198 2.63 16.19 6.71
CA TYR A 198 2.08 17.51 7.04
C TYR A 198 1.58 17.67 8.48
N LEU A 199 1.04 16.62 9.10
CA LEU A 199 0.38 16.71 10.41
C LEU A 199 1.29 16.27 11.56
N THR A 200 2.23 15.35 11.32
CA THR A 200 3.22 15.00 12.35
C THR A 200 4.17 16.18 12.57
N LYS A 201 4.10 16.80 13.76
CA LYS A 201 4.98 17.89 14.18
C LYS A 201 6.44 17.45 14.05
N GLU A 202 7.24 18.28 13.38
CA GLU A 202 8.70 18.24 13.51
C GLU A 202 8.97 18.70 14.96
N ASN A 203 9.55 17.85 15.80
CA ASN A 203 9.91 18.23 17.17
C ASN A 203 11.04 19.27 17.09
N ASP A 204 10.67 20.55 16.95
CA ASP A 204 11.59 21.68 17.14
C ASP A 204 11.82 22.00 18.63
N ASP A 205 11.11 21.31 19.55
CA ASP A 205 11.11 21.64 20.99
C ASP A 205 12.28 21.04 21.80
N GLU A 206 13.30 20.42 21.18
CA GLU A 206 14.45 19.85 21.92
C GLU A 206 15.78 20.58 21.65
N LYS A 207 15.73 21.82 21.12
CA LYS A 207 16.91 22.71 20.98
C LYS A 207 16.87 23.97 21.86
N THR A 208 15.86 24.12 22.70
CA THR A 208 15.75 25.23 23.65
C THR A 208 15.29 24.72 25.02
N ALA A 209 16.19 24.00 25.70
CA ALA A 209 16.19 23.85 27.15
C ALA A 209 17.63 23.65 27.62
#